data_AF-A0A1H6HQV6-F1
#
_entry.id   AF-A0A1H6HQV6-F1
#
_cell.length_a   1.000
_cell.length_b   1.000
_cell.length_c   1.000
_cell.angle_alpha   90.00
_cell.angle_beta   90.00
_cell.angle_gamma   90.00
#
_symmetry.space_group_name_H-M   'P 1'
#
loop_
_entity.id
_entity.type
_entity.pdbx_description
1 polymer ?
#
loop_
_entity_poly.entity_id
_entity_poly.type
_entity_poly.pdbx_seq_one_letter_code
_entity_poly.pdbx_strand_id
1 'polypeptide(L)'
;MRSDITVYNDMPEYDIFGVTDCIEFVRSDDGVRLDGYDGSFTVRIVEYKPKAPKNEEFSPTDAIQVFAQKICADSIWKCSCECYIYYADIRRRVRLPFDEEYQKYDDMLKKLLEEMRGVLAEKMIPQRKKGQKCSGCSLSDICFPVKKKYSVKELVMQQKGADYP
;
A
#
# COMPACT_ATOMS: atom_id res chain seq x y z
N MET A 1 -17.40 -6.15 -15.83
CA MET A 1 -16.89 -5.44 -14.64
C MET A 1 -17.41 -6.18 -13.41
N ARG A 2 -16.55 -6.39 -12.42
CA ARG A 2 -16.88 -7.01 -11.13
C ARG A 2 -16.19 -6.19 -10.04
N SER A 3 -16.86 -5.97 -8.91
CA SER A 3 -16.33 -5.23 -7.77
C SER A 3 -16.10 -6.16 -6.59
N ASP A 4 -15.28 -5.71 -5.65
CA ASP A 4 -14.98 -6.40 -4.39
C ASP A 4 -14.46 -7.84 -4.58
N ILE A 5 -13.63 -8.04 -5.61
CA ILE A 5 -13.03 -9.35 -5.87
C ILE A 5 -11.86 -9.59 -4.92
N THR A 6 -11.92 -10.70 -4.18
CA THR A 6 -10.79 -11.18 -3.41
C THR A 6 -9.72 -11.76 -4.33
N VAL A 7 -8.48 -11.31 -4.14
CA VAL A 7 -7.31 -11.79 -4.86
C VAL A 7 -6.23 -12.17 -3.84
N TYR A 8 -5.41 -13.18 -4.17
CA TYR A 8 -4.35 -13.66 -3.30
C TYR A 8 -3.17 -14.19 -4.09
N ASN A 9 -2.02 -14.30 -3.43
CA ASN A 9 -0.83 -14.95 -3.94
C ASN A 9 -0.10 -15.66 -2.79
N ASP A 10 -0.12 -16.99 -2.79
CA ASP A 10 0.41 -17.83 -1.70
C ASP A 10 1.92 -18.13 -1.83
N MET A 11 2.60 -17.57 -2.84
CA MET A 11 4.05 -17.72 -2.96
C MET A 11 4.74 -17.05 -1.77
N PRO A 12 5.69 -17.71 -1.07
CA PRO A 12 6.24 -17.20 0.20
C PRO A 12 6.80 -15.78 0.16
N GLU A 13 7.37 -15.35 -0.97
CA GLU A 13 7.86 -13.99 -1.19
C GLU A 13 6.75 -12.93 -1.17
N TYR A 14 5.51 -13.32 -1.50
CA TYR A 14 4.34 -12.45 -1.52
C TYR A 14 3.38 -12.76 -0.37
N ASP A 15 2.90 -13.99 -0.20
CA ASP A 15 1.98 -14.48 0.84
C ASP A 15 1.05 -13.37 1.36
N ILE A 16 0.22 -12.88 0.44
CA ILE A 16 -0.70 -11.75 0.64
C ILE A 16 -2.07 -12.08 0.05
N PHE A 17 -3.08 -11.49 0.68
CA PHE A 17 -4.44 -11.44 0.17
C PHE A 17 -4.94 -10.00 0.19
N GLY A 18 -5.90 -9.68 -0.67
CA GLY A 18 -6.50 -8.37 -0.73
C GLY A 18 -7.85 -8.39 -1.43
N VAL A 19 -8.51 -7.24 -1.43
CA VAL A 19 -9.76 -7.01 -2.16
C VAL A 19 -9.50 -5.89 -3.15
N THR A 20 -9.89 -6.10 -4.41
CA THR A 20 -9.84 -5.07 -5.45
C THR A 20 -11.15 -4.32 -5.51
N ASP A 21 -11.11 -3.00 -5.69
CA ASP A 21 -12.34 -2.21 -5.91
C ASP A 21 -13.07 -2.65 -7.19
N CYS A 22 -12.33 -2.88 -8.28
CA CYS A 22 -12.89 -3.25 -9.57
C CYS A 22 -11.91 -4.02 -10.45
N ILE A 23 -12.41 -5.11 -11.05
CA ILE A 23 -11.80 -5.80 -12.18
C ILE A 23 -12.69 -5.67 -13.42
N GLU A 24 -12.09 -5.23 -14.53
CA GLU A 24 -12.69 -5.22 -15.85
C GLU A 24 -12.11 -6.35 -16.70
N PHE A 25 -13.00 -7.10 -17.37
CA PHE A 25 -12.62 -8.08 -18.38
C PHE A 25 -13.07 -7.51 -19.73
N VAL A 26 -12.11 -7.08 -20.54
CA VAL A 26 -12.36 -6.39 -21.81
C VAL A 26 -12.01 -7.33 -22.93
N ARG A 27 -12.95 -7.60 -23.86
CA ARG A 27 -12.69 -8.50 -25.00
C ARG A 27 -11.44 -8.05 -25.76
N SER A 28 -10.53 -8.98 -26.00
CA SER A 28 -9.27 -8.75 -26.70
C SER A 28 -8.80 -10.06 -27.30
N ASP A 29 -8.37 -10.06 -28.55
CA ASP A 29 -7.90 -11.27 -29.23
C ASP A 29 -6.60 -11.81 -28.61
N ASP A 30 -5.78 -10.92 -28.04
CA ASP A 30 -4.52 -11.24 -27.36
C ASP A 30 -4.68 -11.40 -25.83
N GLY A 31 -5.93 -11.53 -25.34
CA GLY A 31 -6.25 -11.64 -23.93
C GLY A 31 -6.18 -13.07 -23.37
N VAL A 32 -6.53 -13.22 -22.09
CA VAL A 32 -6.69 -14.53 -21.45
C VAL A 32 -8.10 -15.09 -21.60
N ARG A 33 -8.20 -16.41 -21.69
CA ARG A 33 -9.50 -17.10 -21.68
C ARG A 33 -9.96 -17.26 -20.24
N LEU A 34 -11.25 -17.02 -20.00
CA LEU A 34 -11.86 -17.16 -18.69
C LEU A 34 -12.81 -18.36 -18.73
N ASP A 35 -12.73 -19.22 -17.71
CA ASP A 35 -13.60 -20.38 -17.61
C ASP A 35 -15.07 -19.94 -17.60
N GLY A 36 -15.87 -20.54 -18.49
CA GLY A 36 -17.29 -20.24 -18.65
C GLY A 36 -17.61 -19.01 -19.50
N TYR A 37 -16.63 -18.39 -20.16
CA TYR A 37 -16.86 -17.26 -21.09
C TYR A 37 -16.21 -17.49 -22.46
N ASP A 38 -16.96 -17.16 -23.52
CA ASP A 38 -16.46 -17.24 -24.89
C ASP A 38 -15.58 -16.03 -25.24
N GLY A 39 -14.40 -16.32 -25.80
CA GLY A 39 -13.41 -15.35 -26.25
C GLY A 39 -12.24 -15.16 -25.28
N SER A 40 -11.40 -14.18 -25.60
CA SER A 40 -10.25 -13.77 -24.80
C SER A 40 -10.46 -12.37 -24.24
N PHE A 41 -9.84 -12.08 -23.10
CA PHE A 41 -10.06 -10.86 -22.33
C PHE A 41 -8.75 -10.27 -21.80
N THR A 42 -8.55 -8.98 -21.99
CA THR A 42 -7.60 -8.21 -21.20
C THR A 42 -8.21 -7.95 -19.82
N VAL A 43 -7.47 -8.32 -18.77
CA VAL A 43 -7.84 -8.04 -17.38
C VAL A 43 -7.35 -6.66 -17.00
N ARG A 44 -8.19 -5.84 -16.37
CA ARG A 44 -7.81 -4.52 -15.85
C ARG A 44 -8.20 -4.36 -14.40
N ILE A 45 -7.29 -3.83 -13.58
CA ILE A 45 -7.57 -3.39 -12.22
C ILE A 45 -7.86 -1.89 -12.24
N VAL A 46 -8.93 -1.47 -11.57
CA VAL A 46 -9.25 -0.05 -11.37
C VAL A 46 -9.45 0.21 -9.88
N GLU A 47 -8.50 0.91 -9.27
CA GLU A 47 -8.58 1.40 -7.89
C GLU A 47 -9.21 2.81 -7.87
N TYR A 48 -10.15 3.06 -6.97
CA TYR A 48 -10.85 4.34 -6.88
C TYR A 48 -10.27 5.17 -5.74
N LYS A 49 -9.73 6.34 -6.08
CA LYS A 49 -9.25 7.31 -5.09
C LYS A 49 -10.04 8.62 -5.18
N PRO A 50 -10.38 9.25 -4.04
CA PRO A 50 -11.21 10.45 -4.06
C PRO A 50 -10.48 11.68 -4.63
N LYS A 51 -9.15 11.76 -4.47
CA LYS A 51 -8.35 12.93 -4.84
C LYS A 51 -7.07 12.54 -5.55
N ALA A 52 -6.74 13.25 -6.63
CA ALA A 52 -5.44 13.17 -7.27
C ALA A 52 -4.33 13.81 -6.40
N PRO A 53 -3.08 13.33 -6.47
CA PRO A 53 -1.94 14.03 -5.88
C PRO A 53 -1.73 15.40 -6.55
N LYS A 54 -1.15 16.35 -5.80
CA LYS A 54 -1.00 17.74 -6.28
C LYS A 54 0.12 17.94 -7.31
N ASN A 55 1.24 17.23 -7.16
CA ASN A 55 2.50 17.49 -7.87
C ASN A 55 3.05 16.27 -8.62
N GLU A 56 2.27 15.20 -8.67
CA GLU A 56 2.65 13.91 -9.26
C GLU A 56 1.47 13.40 -10.08
N GLU A 57 1.69 12.42 -10.95
CA GLU A 57 0.60 11.85 -11.75
C GLU A 57 -0.27 10.88 -10.93
N PHE A 58 0.37 10.12 -10.05
CA PHE A 58 -0.25 9.20 -9.10
C PHE A 58 0.57 9.13 -7.81
N SER A 59 -0.05 8.71 -6.71
CA SER A 59 0.67 8.53 -5.44
C SER A 59 1.50 7.23 -5.47
N PRO A 60 2.79 7.25 -5.09
CA PRO A 60 3.61 6.04 -5.01
C PRO A 60 3.04 4.99 -4.05
N THR A 61 2.36 5.42 -2.97
CA THR A 61 1.72 4.49 -2.03
C THR A 61 0.48 3.82 -2.62
N ASP A 62 -0.28 4.54 -3.45
CA ASP A 62 -1.43 3.97 -4.15
C ASP A 62 -0.93 3.01 -5.23
N ALA A 63 0.14 3.38 -5.95
CA ALA A 63 0.74 2.52 -6.96
C ALA A 63 1.21 1.19 -6.37
N ILE A 64 1.96 1.18 -5.25
CA ILE A 64 2.41 -0.09 -4.66
C ILE A 64 1.24 -0.95 -4.13
N GLN A 65 0.15 -0.32 -3.66
CA GLN A 65 -1.07 -1.03 -3.29
C GLN A 65 -1.70 -1.74 -4.51
N VAL A 66 -1.85 -1.02 -5.63
CA VAL A 66 -2.40 -1.61 -6.87
C VAL A 66 -1.45 -2.65 -7.45
N PHE A 67 -0.14 -2.47 -7.31
CA PHE A 67 0.83 -3.49 -7.73
C PHE A 67 0.70 -4.78 -6.91
N ALA A 68 0.45 -4.70 -5.61
CA ALA A 68 0.16 -5.88 -4.79
C ALA A 68 -1.11 -6.60 -5.28
N GLN A 69 -2.17 -5.86 -5.64
CA GLN A 69 -3.36 -6.44 -6.27
C GLN A 69 -3.03 -7.09 -7.64
N LYS A 70 -2.17 -6.46 -8.46
CA LYS A 70 -1.69 -7.00 -9.75
C LYS A 70 -1.00 -8.35 -9.57
N ILE A 71 -0.06 -8.46 -8.64
CA ILE A 71 0.65 -9.72 -8.37
C ILE A 71 -0.31 -10.87 -8.03
N CYS A 72 -1.38 -10.57 -7.29
CA CYS A 72 -2.42 -11.53 -6.97
C CYS A 72 -3.31 -11.86 -8.18
N ALA A 73 -3.76 -10.83 -8.90
CA ALA A 73 -4.60 -10.97 -10.09
C ALA A 73 -3.90 -11.78 -11.20
N ASP A 74 -2.66 -11.43 -11.51
CA ASP A 74 -1.83 -12.11 -12.51
C ASP A 74 -1.63 -13.59 -12.16
N SER A 75 -1.46 -13.91 -10.87
CA SER A 75 -1.38 -15.29 -10.40
C SER A 75 -2.68 -16.07 -10.60
N ILE A 76 -3.83 -15.45 -10.33
CA ILE A 76 -5.17 -16.08 -10.45
C ILE A 76 -5.53 -16.29 -11.92
N TRP A 77 -5.43 -15.25 -12.75
CA TRP A 77 -5.89 -15.28 -14.15
C TRP A 77 -4.81 -15.65 -15.15
N LYS A 78 -3.57 -15.91 -14.70
CA LYS A 78 -2.42 -16.27 -15.54
C LYS A 78 -2.22 -15.26 -16.69
N CYS A 79 -2.29 -13.97 -16.35
CA CYS A 79 -2.20 -12.85 -17.27
C CYS A 79 -1.16 -11.83 -16.83
N SER A 80 -0.93 -10.80 -17.63
CA SER A 80 -0.43 -9.50 -17.15
C SER A 80 -1.57 -8.48 -17.25
N CYS A 81 -2.20 -8.15 -16.13
CA CYS A 81 -3.31 -7.22 -16.10
C CYS A 81 -2.83 -5.77 -16.19
N GLU A 82 -3.61 -4.93 -16.88
CA GLU A 82 -3.39 -3.48 -16.91
C GLU A 82 -3.91 -2.86 -15.61
N CYS A 83 -3.24 -1.84 -15.10
CA CYS A 83 -3.59 -1.26 -13.80
C CYS A 83 -3.85 0.24 -13.91
N TYR A 84 -4.92 0.68 -13.26
CA TYR A 84 -5.38 2.06 -13.29
C TYR A 84 -5.77 2.56 -11.90
N ILE A 85 -5.55 3.85 -11.68
CA ILE A 85 -6.20 4.59 -10.59
C ILE A 85 -7.20 5.55 -11.21
N TYR A 86 -8.45 5.50 -10.75
CA TYR A 86 -9.46 6.50 -11.09
C TYR A 86 -9.56 7.54 -9.97
N TYR A 87 -9.29 8.80 -10.31
CA TYR A 87 -9.44 9.92 -9.39
C TYR A 87 -10.79 10.60 -9.56
N ALA A 88 -11.60 10.61 -8.49
CA ALA A 88 -12.99 11.09 -8.55
C ALA A 88 -13.10 12.61 -8.70
N ASP A 89 -12.20 13.38 -8.09
CA ASP A 89 -12.17 14.85 -8.16
C ASP A 89 -11.91 15.39 -9.57
N ILE A 90 -11.05 14.71 -10.33
CA ILE A 90 -10.73 15.06 -11.73
C ILE A 90 -11.41 14.15 -12.76
N ARG A 91 -12.17 13.15 -12.30
CA ARG A 91 -12.90 12.16 -13.12
C ARG A 91 -12.07 11.50 -14.21
N ARG A 92 -10.84 11.12 -13.88
CA ARG A 92 -9.86 10.62 -14.85
C ARG A 92 -9.18 9.35 -14.36
N ARG A 93 -8.94 8.41 -15.28
CA ARG A 93 -8.07 7.24 -15.06
C ARG A 93 -6.62 7.60 -15.39
N VAL A 94 -5.71 7.19 -14.53
CA VAL A 94 -4.26 7.21 -14.76
C VAL A 94 -3.80 5.76 -14.89
N ARG A 95 -3.05 5.44 -15.96
CA ARG A 95 -2.46 4.10 -16.14
C ARG A 95 -1.18 4.03 -15.32
N LEU A 96 -0.98 2.92 -14.61
CA LEU A 96 0.25 2.67 -13.85
C LEU A 96 1.30 1.99 -14.75
N PRO A 97 2.60 2.33 -14.61
CA PRO A 97 3.66 1.95 -15.55
C PRO A 97 4.22 0.55 -15.27
N PHE A 98 3.37 -0.41 -14.90
CA PHE A 98 3.84 -1.72 -14.44
C PHE A 98 4.33 -2.62 -15.57
N ASP A 99 4.00 -2.32 -16.82
CA ASP A 99 4.50 -3.05 -17.98
C ASP A 99 6.00 -2.73 -18.21
N GLU A 100 6.40 -1.48 -17.99
CA GLU A 100 7.77 -1.00 -18.18
C GLU A 100 8.62 -1.07 -16.89
N GLU A 101 7.99 -0.92 -15.72
CA GLU A 101 8.68 -0.82 -14.43
C GLU A 101 8.44 -2.04 -13.51
N TYR A 102 7.99 -3.18 -14.05
CA TYR A 102 7.60 -4.36 -13.26
C TYR A 102 8.62 -4.72 -12.16
N GLN A 103 9.89 -4.92 -12.53
CA GLN A 103 10.93 -5.36 -11.59
C GLN A 103 11.13 -4.39 -10.43
N LYS A 104 11.05 -3.08 -10.71
CA LYS A 104 11.19 -2.03 -9.69
C LYS A 104 10.08 -2.13 -8.65
N TYR A 105 8.83 -2.32 -9.08
CA TYR A 105 7.70 -2.45 -8.16
C TYR A 105 7.69 -3.80 -7.44
N ASP A 106 8.12 -4.87 -8.12
CA ASP A 106 8.27 -6.20 -7.54
C ASP A 106 9.29 -6.23 -6.39
N ASP A 107 10.49 -5.71 -6.64
CA ASP A 107 11.54 -5.58 -5.62
C ASP A 107 11.08 -4.72 -4.45
N MET A 108 10.40 -3.61 -4.75
CA MET A 108 9.85 -2.72 -3.72
C MET A 108 8.77 -3.41 -2.88
N LEU A 109 7.86 -4.17 -3.50
CA LEU A 109 6.81 -4.89 -2.79
C LEU A 109 7.40 -5.97 -1.88
N LYS A 110 8.29 -6.82 -2.41
CA LYS A 110 8.95 -7.89 -1.65
C LYS A 110 9.70 -7.33 -0.44
N LYS A 111 10.46 -6.25 -0.63
CA LYS A 111 11.16 -5.56 0.45
C LYS A 111 10.20 -5.05 1.52
N LEU A 112 9.11 -4.40 1.13
CA LEU A 112 8.11 -3.90 2.07
C LEU A 112 7.46 -5.03 2.87
N LEU A 113 7.12 -6.15 2.21
CA LEU A 113 6.54 -7.33 2.86
C LEU A 113 7.53 -7.98 3.84
N GLU A 114 8.78 -8.12 3.45
CA GLU A 114 9.86 -8.61 4.32
C GLU A 114 10.02 -7.72 5.57
N GLU A 115 10.11 -6.39 5.38
CA GLU A 115 10.22 -5.44 6.49
C GLU A 115 8.99 -5.51 7.42
N MET A 116 7.78 -5.60 6.86
CA MET A 116 6.54 -5.74 7.65
C MET A 116 6.53 -7.03 8.47
N ARG A 117 6.89 -8.16 7.85
CA ARG A 117 6.99 -9.47 8.52
C ARG A 117 8.04 -9.47 9.61
N GLY A 118 9.19 -8.84 9.37
CA GLY A 118 10.25 -8.66 10.37
C GLY A 118 9.74 -7.94 11.62
N VAL A 119 9.05 -6.80 11.45
CA VAL A 119 8.46 -6.04 12.57
C VAL A 119 7.43 -6.89 13.34
N LEU A 120 6.60 -7.66 12.64
CA LEU A 120 5.61 -8.54 13.26
C LEU A 120 6.27 -9.69 14.06
N ALA A 121 7.33 -10.29 13.51
CA ALA A 121 8.06 -11.38 14.14
C ALA A 121 8.81 -10.94 15.40
N GLU A 122 9.44 -9.77 15.36
CA GLU A 122 10.17 -9.20 16.51
C GLU A 122 9.22 -8.80 17.66
N LYS A 123 7.94 -8.55 17.37
CA LYS A 123 6.93 -8.04 18.32
C LYS A 123 7.36 -6.73 19.01
N MET A 124 8.25 -5.98 18.37
CA MET A 124 8.76 -4.70 18.85
C MET A 124 8.24 -3.59 17.95
N ILE A 125 7.59 -2.58 18.54
CA ILE A 125 7.10 -1.44 17.77
C ILE A 125 8.31 -0.56 17.38
N PRO A 126 8.55 -0.30 16.08
CA PRO A 126 9.73 0.43 15.61
C PRO A 126 9.70 1.90 16.05
N GLN A 127 10.86 2.45 16.41
CA GLN A 127 10.95 3.86 16.83
C GLN A 127 10.47 4.81 15.71
N ARG A 128 9.74 5.86 16.10
CA ARG A 128 9.28 6.91 15.18
C ARG A 128 10.47 7.51 14.42
N LYS A 129 10.40 7.51 13.09
CA LYS A 129 11.41 8.16 12.23
C LYS A 129 11.31 9.69 12.37
N LYS A 130 12.45 10.38 12.37
CA LYS A 130 12.50 11.85 12.41
C LYS A 130 11.73 12.41 11.20
N GLY A 131 10.85 13.38 11.44
CA GLY A 131 10.03 13.99 10.37
C GLY A 131 8.78 13.21 9.95
N GLN A 132 8.50 12.05 10.56
CA GLN A 132 7.28 11.29 10.28
C GLN A 132 6.02 12.11 10.61
N LYS A 133 5.12 12.24 9.62
CA LYS A 133 3.84 12.96 9.75
C LYS A 133 2.81 12.07 10.46
N CYS A 134 2.47 12.42 11.70
CA CYS A 134 1.50 11.67 12.51
C CYS A 134 0.10 12.30 12.52
N SER A 135 -0.07 13.52 12.00
CA SER A 135 -1.31 14.32 12.12
C SER A 135 -2.53 13.74 11.38
N GLY A 136 -2.33 12.73 10.54
CA GLY A 136 -3.42 11.99 9.87
C GLY A 136 -3.49 10.51 10.27
N CYS A 137 -2.76 10.09 11.30
CA CYS A 137 -2.74 8.70 11.75
C CYS A 137 -3.88 8.47 12.75
N SER A 138 -4.77 7.52 12.45
CA SER A 138 -5.86 7.12 13.34
C SER A 138 -5.39 6.51 14.67
N LEU A 139 -4.12 6.09 14.75
CA LEU A 139 -3.53 5.53 15.95
C LEU A 139 -2.79 6.58 16.79
N SER A 140 -2.81 7.87 16.43
CA SER A 140 -1.98 8.90 17.08
C SER A 140 -2.09 8.93 18.61
N ASP A 141 -3.28 8.67 19.14
CA ASP A 141 -3.58 8.83 20.57
C ASP A 141 -3.10 7.63 21.41
N ILE A 142 -2.92 6.48 20.76
CA ILE A 142 -2.42 5.25 21.38
C ILE A 142 -0.99 4.91 20.93
N CYS A 143 -0.51 5.56 19.87
CA CYS A 143 0.82 5.38 19.31
C CYS A 143 1.84 6.07 20.20
N PHE A 144 2.82 5.30 20.69
CA PHE A 144 3.97 5.69 21.51
C PHE A 144 3.74 6.82 22.53
N PRO A 145 3.85 6.56 23.85
CA PRO A 145 3.99 7.66 24.80
C PRO A 145 5.18 8.53 24.40
N VAL A 146 4.95 9.84 24.30
CA VAL A 146 5.98 10.85 24.05
C VAL A 146 7.10 10.61 25.05
N LYS A 147 8.29 10.21 24.59
CA LYS A 147 9.48 10.20 25.46
C LYS A 147 9.58 11.62 26.04
N LYS A 148 9.39 11.77 27.35
CA LYS A 148 9.56 13.06 28.04
C LYS A 148 10.90 13.63 27.57
N LYS A 149 10.89 14.87 27.06
CA LYS A 149 12.13 15.54 26.67
C LYS A 149 13.04 15.55 27.89
N TYR A 150 14.26 15.07 27.71
CA TYR A 150 15.31 15.15 28.73
C TYR A 150 15.50 16.63 29.09
N SER A 151 15.10 17.02 30.30
CA SER A 151 15.24 18.38 30.81
C SER A 151 16.31 18.38 31.91
N VAL A 152 17.49 18.90 31.57
CA VAL A 152 18.57 19.11 32.56
C VAL A 152 18.06 19.98 33.72
N LYS A 153 17.17 20.94 33.44
CA LYS A 153 16.56 21.80 34.46
C LYS A 153 15.70 21.01 35.45
N GLU A 154 14.88 20.07 34.99
CA GLU A 154 14.05 19.23 35.88
C GLU A 154 14.92 18.28 36.72
N LEU A 155 15.98 17.72 36.14
CA LEU A 155 16.94 16.87 36.85
C LEU A 155 17.69 17.63 37.94
N VAL A 156 18.17 18.84 37.65
CA VAL A 156 18.84 19.72 38.62
C VAL A 156 17.87 20.17 39.72
N MET A 157 16.59 20.42 39.38
CA MET A 157 15.56 20.79 40.36
C MET A 157 15.16 19.60 41.26
N GLN A 158 15.11 18.37 40.74
CA GLN A 158 14.86 17.17 41.55
C GLN A 158 16.04 16.81 42.46
N GLN A 159 17.28 17.04 42.02
CA GLN A 159 18.48 16.81 42.85
C GLN A 159 18.62 17.81 44.00
N LYS A 160 17.99 18.98 43.93
CA LYS A 160 18.08 19.99 44.98
C LYS A 160 17.13 19.75 46.16
N GLY A 161 16.28 18.72 46.12
CA GLY A 161 15.24 18.53 47.12
C GLY A 161 14.19 19.64 47.02
N ALA A 162 12.92 19.26 47.13
CA ALA A 162 11.90 20.24 47.45
C ALA A 162 12.25 20.80 48.85
N ASP A 163 12.84 21.99 48.89
CA ASP A 163 12.65 23.04 49.89
C ASP A 163 13.56 24.24 49.57
N TYR A 164 12.96 25.28 48.98
CA TYR A 164 13.35 26.67 49.21
C TYR A 164 12.14 27.56 48.84
N PRO A 165 11.79 28.57 49.67
CA PRO A 165 10.43 29.03 49.96
C PRO A 165 9.70 29.73 48.80
#